data_AF-A0A8J5Y304-F1
#
_entry.id   AF-A0A8J5Y304-F1
#
_cell.length_a   1.000
_cell.length_b   1.000
_cell.length_c   1.000
_cell.angle_alpha   90.00
_cell.angle_beta   90.00
_cell.angle_gamma   90.00
#
_symmetry.space_group_name_H-M   'P 1'
#
loop_
_entity.id
_entity.type
_entity.pdbx_description
1 polymer ?
#
loop_
_entity_poly.entity_id
_entity_poly.type
_entity_poly.pdbx_seq_one_letter_code
_entity_poly.pdbx_strand_id
1 'polypeptide(L)'
;MVVFLAPLCVLDRIDSLSMTSAASVALAVVFVVVCFAVAFIKLIEGKIEAPRMSPDFGSKMAILDLLVVIPIMTNAYVCHVNVQPIYNELEGRSPQKMNQLGRITTALCVVVYA
;
A
#
# COMPACT_ATOMS: atom_id res chain seq x y z
N MET A 1 -11.19 12.03 -14.56
CA MET A 1 -10.50 10.72 -14.54
C MET A 1 -10.91 9.81 -15.69
N VAL A 2 -12.22 9.70 -16.02
CA VAL A 2 -12.72 8.84 -17.10
C VAL A 2 -12.11 9.15 -18.48
N VAL A 3 -11.96 10.44 -18.85
CA VAL A 3 -11.42 10.83 -20.17
C VAL A 3 -9.93 10.51 -20.35
N PHE A 4 -9.14 10.53 -19.28
CA PHE A 4 -7.70 10.22 -19.32
C PHE A 4 -7.41 8.72 -19.25
N LEU A 5 -8.26 7.95 -18.57
CA LEU A 5 -8.12 6.50 -18.42
C LEU A 5 -8.82 5.70 -19.53
N ALA A 6 -9.79 6.30 -20.24
CA ALA A 6 -10.49 5.68 -21.37
C ALA A 6 -9.56 5.08 -22.44
N PRO A 7 -8.47 5.74 -22.91
CA PRO A 7 -7.56 5.13 -23.88
C PRO A 7 -6.74 3.97 -23.30
N LEU A 8 -6.52 3.92 -21.98
CA LEU A 8 -5.85 2.77 -21.34
C LEU A 8 -6.74 1.53 -21.30
N CYS A 9 -8.07 1.70 -21.24
CA CYS A 9 -9.03 0.60 -21.31
C CYS A 9 -9.20 0.00 -22.72
N VAL A 10 -8.67 0.66 -23.76
CA VAL A 10 -8.77 0.26 -25.18
C VAL A 10 -7.49 -0.45 -25.66
N LEU A 11 -6.42 -0.45 -24.86
CA LEU A 11 -5.20 -1.20 -25.17
C LEU A 11 -5.46 -2.71 -25.03
N ASP A 12 -5.50 -3.40 -26.17
CA ASP A 12 -5.71 -4.85 -26.34
C ASP A 12 -4.69 -5.75 -25.60
N ARG A 13 -3.64 -5.17 -25.01
CA ARG A 13 -2.59 -5.90 -24.29
C ARG A 13 -2.32 -5.30 -22.90
N ILE A 14 -2.75 -6.03 -21.88
CA ILE A 14 -2.36 -5.87 -20.47
C ILE A 14 -0.83 -5.93 -20.29
N ASP A 15 -0.09 -6.50 -21.25
CA ASP A 15 1.38 -6.55 -21.26
C ASP A 15 2.08 -5.17 -21.27
N SER A 16 1.46 -4.11 -21.82
CA SER A 16 2.06 -2.77 -21.74
C SER A 16 2.00 -2.21 -20.30
N LEU A 17 0.97 -2.61 -19.56
CA LEU A 17 0.77 -2.25 -18.14
C LEU A 17 1.62 -3.10 -17.19
N SER A 18 2.07 -4.29 -17.59
CA SER A 18 2.93 -5.11 -16.75
C SER A 18 4.28 -4.43 -16.51
N MET A 19 4.84 -3.76 -17.53
CA MET A 19 6.08 -2.99 -17.41
C MET A 19 5.92 -1.77 -16.51
N THR A 20 4.82 -1.04 -16.64
CA THR A 20 4.56 0.15 -15.80
C THR A 20 4.21 -0.24 -14.36
N SER A 21 3.47 -1.34 -14.18
CA SER A 21 3.18 -1.93 -12.87
C SER A 21 4.45 -2.43 -12.18
N ALA A 22 5.29 -3.19 -12.90
CA ALA A 22 6.59 -3.64 -12.39
C ALA A 22 7.50 -2.47 -12.00
N ALA A 23 7.54 -1.43 -12.83
CA ALA A 23 8.27 -0.19 -12.51
C ALA A 23 7.72 0.50 -11.25
N SER A 24 6.39 0.57 -11.09
CA SER A 24 5.75 1.13 -9.90
C SER A 24 6.09 0.33 -8.63
N VAL A 25 6.06 -1.01 -8.70
CA VAL A 25 6.45 -1.88 -7.58
C VAL A 25 7.93 -1.70 -7.25
N ALA A 26 8.81 -1.63 -8.25
CA ALA A 26 10.24 -1.39 -8.03
C ALA A 26 10.49 -0.04 -7.32
N LEU A 27 9.81 1.02 -7.77
CA LEU A 27 9.89 2.34 -7.12
C LEU A 27 9.39 2.30 -5.67
N ALA A 28 8.31 1.57 -5.39
CA ALA A 28 7.80 1.40 -4.03
C ALA A 28 8.82 0.68 -3.13
N VAL A 29 9.46 -0.38 -3.63
CA VAL A 29 10.52 -1.10 -2.90
C VAL A 29 11.71 -0.18 -2.61
N VAL A 30 12.17 0.59 -3.60
CA VAL A 30 13.25 1.57 -3.41
C VAL A 30 12.89 2.59 -2.34
N PHE A 31 11.66 3.12 -2.37
CA PHE A 31 11.18 4.06 -1.36
C PHE A 31 11.24 3.46 0.06
N VAL A 32 10.72 2.24 0.25
CA VAL A 32 10.76 1.55 1.56
C VAL A 32 12.19 1.34 2.05
N VAL A 33 13.10 0.91 1.17
CA VAL A 33 14.52 0.72 1.53
C VAL A 33 15.18 2.02 1.97
N VAL A 34 14.92 3.12 1.26
CA VAL A 34 15.46 4.44 1.62
C VAL A 34 14.89 4.90 2.97
N CYS A 35 13.58 4.78 3.19
CA CYS A 35 12.95 5.10 4.46
C CYS A 35 13.55 4.30 5.62
N PHE A 36 13.74 2.98 5.44
CA PHE A 36 14.33 2.11 6.45
C PHE A 36 15.79 2.49 6.74
N ALA A 37 16.59 2.79 5.71
CA ALA A 37 17.96 3.24 5.88
C ALA A 37 18.04 4.55 6.67
N VAL A 38 17.21 5.54 6.34
CA VAL A 38 17.16 6.82 7.06
C VAL A 38 16.70 6.61 8.51
N ALA A 39 15.67 5.79 8.73
CA ALA A 39 15.19 5.45 10.07
C ALA A 39 16.28 4.76 10.91
N PHE A 40 17.02 3.82 10.33
CA PHE A 40 18.12 3.12 10.99
C PHE A 40 19.28 4.06 11.34
N ILE A 41 19.65 4.98 10.45
CA ILE A 41 20.64 6.02 10.74
C ILE A 41 20.17 6.89 11.91
N LYS A 42 18.91 7.37 11.88
CA LYS A 42 18.32 8.17 12.96
C LYS A 42 18.25 7.42 14.28
N LEU A 43 18.02 6.10 14.24
CA LEU A 43 18.04 5.22 15.41
C LEU A 43 19.41 5.18 16.06
N ILE A 44 20.47 4.96 15.27
CA ILE A 44 21.86 4.92 15.76
C ILE A 44 22.27 6.30 16.30
N GLU A 45 21.86 7.38 15.64
CA GLU A 45 22.13 8.75 16.08
C GLU A 45 21.34 9.16 17.33
N GLY A 46 20.38 8.34 17.79
CA GLY A 46 19.51 8.65 18.93
C GLY A 46 18.56 9.83 18.69
N LYS A 47 18.31 10.20 17.43
CA LYS A 47 17.45 11.34 17.03
C LYS A 47 16.00 10.94 16.76
N ILE A 48 15.57 9.77 17.21
CA ILE A 48 14.20 9.32 17.05
C ILE A 48 13.32 10.01 18.10
N GLU A 49 12.35 10.78 17.63
CA GLU A 49 11.31 11.33 18.49
C GLU A 49 10.45 10.20 19.06
N ALA A 50 10.01 10.34 20.32
CA ALA A 50 9.18 9.33 20.94
C ALA A 50 7.87 9.15 20.14
N PRO A 51 7.49 7.92 19.75
CA PRO A 51 6.27 7.68 19.00
C PRO A 51 5.06 8.15 19.82
N ARG A 52 4.13 8.88 19.17
CA ARG A 52 2.90 9.34 19.83
C ARG A 52 2.01 8.13 20.12
N MET A 53 1.97 7.71 21.37
CA MET A 53 1.22 6.51 21.82
C MET A 53 -0.27 6.78 22.08
N SER A 54 -0.70 8.05 22.16
CA SER A 54 -2.08 8.43 22.45
C SER A 54 -2.58 9.52 21.51
N PRO A 55 -3.85 9.45 21.04
CA PRO A 55 -4.49 10.55 20.32
C PRO A 55 -4.60 11.78 21.22
N ASP A 56 -4.22 12.93 20.70
CA ASP A 56 -4.31 14.22 21.39
C ASP A 56 -5.67 14.86 21.07
N PHE A 57 -6.48 15.12 22.10
CA PHE A 57 -7.78 15.79 21.97
C PHE A 57 -7.75 17.25 22.45
N GLY A 58 -6.56 17.78 22.77
CA GLY A 58 -6.40 19.09 23.39
C GLY A 58 -6.62 20.28 22.44
N SER A 59 -6.65 20.07 21.12
CA SER A 59 -6.77 21.17 20.14
C SER A 59 -7.67 20.81 18.96
N LYS A 60 -8.28 21.84 18.35
CA LYS A 60 -9.07 21.70 17.11
C LYS A 60 -8.23 21.12 15.95
N MET A 61 -6.92 21.40 15.92
CA MET A 61 -6.01 20.87 14.90
C MET A 61 -5.82 19.37 15.04
N ALA A 62 -5.68 18.86 16.27
CA ALA A 62 -5.53 17.42 16.50
C ALA A 62 -6.80 16.61 16.15
N ILE A 63 -7.99 17.21 16.32
CA ILE A 63 -9.26 16.61 15.87
C ILE A 63 -9.33 16.58 14.33
N LEU A 64 -8.84 17.63 13.65
CA LEU A 64 -8.76 17.65 12.18
C LEU A 64 -7.76 16.61 11.65
N ASP A 65 -6.61 16.45 12.29
CA ASP A 65 -5.64 15.40 11.94
C ASP A 65 -6.28 14.00 12.06
N LEU A 66 -7.06 13.76 13.12
CA LEU A 66 -7.79 12.50 13.31
C LEU A 66 -8.80 12.23 12.17
N LEU A 67 -9.48 13.28 11.70
CA LEU A 67 -10.45 13.19 10.60
C LEU A 67 -9.75 12.89 9.27
N VAL A 68 -8.54 13.44 9.03
CA VAL A 68 -7.73 13.21 7.83
C VAL A 68 -7.18 11.78 7.78
N VAL A 69 -6.97 11.13 8.93
CA VAL A 69 -6.57 9.70 8.97
C VAL A 69 -7.64 8.80 8.33
N ILE A 70 -8.93 9.11 8.46
CA ILE A 70 -10.03 8.28 7.95
C ILE A 70 -9.94 8.07 6.41
N PRO A 71 -9.90 9.13 5.57
CA PRO A 71 -9.77 8.95 4.13
C PRO A 71 -8.44 8.33 3.72
N ILE A 72 -7.34 8.61 4.44
CA ILE A 72 -6.04 7.98 4.18
C ILE A 72 -6.12 6.46 4.38
N MET A 73 -6.65 6.02 5.53
CA MET A 73 -6.80 4.60 5.83
C MET A 73 -7.80 3.93 4.88
N THR A 74 -8.93 4.58 4.61
CA THR A 74 -9.93 4.05 3.65
C THR A 74 -9.32 3.86 2.26
N ASN A 75 -8.52 4.82 1.79
CA ASN A 75 -7.84 4.73 0.50
C ASN A 75 -6.79 3.61 0.48
N ALA A 76 -6.06 3.39 1.58
CA ALA A 76 -5.08 2.30 1.68
C ALA A 76 -5.70 0.91 1.53
N TYR A 77 -6.97 0.72 1.93
CA TYR A 77 -7.69 -0.56 1.84
C TYR A 77 -8.65 -0.67 0.65
N VAL A 78 -8.62 0.27 -0.30
CA VAL A 78 -9.54 0.28 -1.47
C VAL A 78 -9.37 -0.96 -2.36
N CYS A 79 -8.21 -1.60 -2.32
CA CYS A 79 -7.84 -2.73 -3.18
C CYS A 79 -8.65 -4.01 -2.94
N HIS A 80 -9.49 -4.10 -1.90
CA HIS A 80 -10.25 -5.31 -1.58
C HIS A 80 -11.22 -5.74 -2.71
N VAL A 81 -11.70 -4.81 -3.53
CA VAL A 81 -12.58 -5.12 -4.68
C VAL A 81 -11.87 -5.90 -5.79
N ASN A 82 -10.53 -5.89 -5.80
CA ASN A 82 -9.73 -6.60 -6.81
C ASN A 82 -9.52 -8.08 -6.45
N VAL A 83 -10.00 -8.55 -5.30
CA VAL A 83 -9.83 -9.95 -4.87
C VAL A 83 -10.48 -10.93 -5.87
N GLN A 84 -11.70 -10.67 -6.34
CA GLN A 84 -12.34 -11.55 -7.33
C GLN A 84 -11.62 -11.56 -8.69
N PRO A 85 -11.24 -10.41 -9.28
CA PRO A 85 -10.38 -10.39 -10.46
C PRO A 85 -9.09 -11.19 -10.30
N ILE A 86 -8.35 -11.00 -9.19
CA ILE A 86 -7.11 -11.74 -8.92
C ILE A 86 -7.37 -13.25 -8.82
N TYR A 87 -8.50 -13.66 -8.25
CA TYR A 87 -8.89 -15.08 -8.19
C TYR A 87 -9.09 -15.68 -9.57
N ASN A 88 -9.69 -14.92 -10.48
CA ASN A 88 -10.01 -15.38 -11.82
C ASN A 88 -8.77 -15.51 -12.70
N GLU A 89 -7.77 -14.64 -12.51
CA GLU A 89 -6.48 -14.68 -13.23
C GLU A 89 -5.48 -15.69 -12.63
N LEU A 90 -5.79 -16.29 -11.47
CA LEU A 90 -4.88 -17.19 -10.77
C LEU A 90 -4.73 -18.53 -11.51
N GLU A 91 -3.50 -18.87 -11.90
CA GLU A 91 -3.20 -20.14 -12.57
C GLU A 91 -3.56 -21.33 -11.67
N GLY A 92 -4.48 -22.18 -12.15
CA GLY A 92 -5.03 -23.29 -11.36
C GLY A 92 -5.83 -22.80 -10.14
N ARG A 93 -6.82 -21.92 -10.38
CA ARG A 93 -7.68 -21.30 -9.37
C ARG A 93 -8.16 -22.29 -8.30
N SER A 94 -7.85 -21.97 -7.05
CA SER A 94 -8.36 -22.70 -5.88
C SER A 94 -8.44 -21.76 -4.68
N PRO A 95 -9.41 -21.95 -3.78
CA PRO A 95 -9.49 -21.17 -2.54
C PRO A 95 -8.21 -21.26 -1.70
N GLN A 96 -7.51 -22.40 -1.75
CA GLN A 96 -6.26 -22.63 -1.04
C GLN A 96 -5.13 -21.71 -1.54
N LYS A 97 -4.94 -21.60 -2.86
CA LYS A 97 -3.92 -20.71 -3.43
C LYS A 97 -4.23 -19.24 -3.16
N MET A 98 -5.50 -18.84 -3.26
CA MET A 98 -5.90 -17.46 -2.91
C MET A 98 -5.66 -17.15 -1.43
N ASN A 99 -5.95 -18.09 -0.53
CA ASN A 99 -5.66 -17.90 0.89
C ASN A 99 -4.15 -17.82 1.17
N GLN A 100 -3.32 -18.62 0.48
CA GLN A 100 -1.87 -18.52 0.57
C GLN A 100 -1.36 -17.16 0.10
N LEU A 101 -1.84 -16.68 -1.05
CA LEU A 101 -1.52 -15.34 -1.57
C LEU A 101 -1.92 -14.26 -0.55
N GLY A 102 -3.14 -14.33 -0.02
CA GLY A 102 -3.63 -13.41 1.02
C GLY A 102 -2.74 -13.38 2.25
N ARG A 103 -2.36 -14.55 2.78
CA ARG A 103 -1.47 -14.67 3.95
C ARG A 103 -0.10 -14.05 3.72
N ILE A 104 0.50 -14.28 2.56
CA ILE A 104 1.81 -13.71 2.20
C ILE A 104 1.70 -12.19 2.14
N THR A 105 0.70 -11.66 1.44
CA THR A 105 0.47 -10.21 1.32
C THR A 105 0.21 -9.57 2.69
N THR A 106 -0.62 -10.19 3.55
CA THR A 106 -0.87 -9.68 4.90
C THR A 106 0.42 -9.66 5.73
N ALA A 107 1.20 -10.74 5.70
CA ALA A 107 2.48 -10.78 6.42
C ALA A 107 3.44 -9.69 5.94
N LEU A 108 3.55 -9.49 4.62
CA LEU A 108 4.35 -8.42 4.03
C LEU A 108 3.87 -7.04 4.49
N CYS A 109 2.56 -6.77 4.43
CA CYS A 109 2.00 -5.49 4.89
C CYS A 109 2.28 -5.26 6.37
N VAL A 110 2.12 -6.27 7.22
CA VAL A 110 2.41 -6.14 8.67
C VAL A 110 3.89 -5.83 8.89
N VAL A 111 4.81 -6.52 8.21
CA VAL A 111 6.25 -6.26 8.36
C VAL A 111 6.66 -4.86 7.89
N VAL A 112 5.99 -4.31 6.88
CA VAL A 112 6.33 -2.98 6.32
C VAL A 112 5.68 -1.83 7.11
N TYR A 113 4.47 -2.02 7.64
CA TYR A 113 3.70 -0.97 8.31
C TYR A 113 3.78 -0.99 9.84
N ALA A 114 4.18 -2.10 10.47
CA ALA A 114 4.39 -2.17 11.93
C ALA A 114 5.74 -1.57 12.32
#